data_AF-A0A7S1QXI6-F1
#
_entry.id   AF-A0A7S1QXI6-F1
#
_cell.length_a   1.000
_cell.length_b   1.000
_cell.length_c   1.000
_cell.angle_alpha   90.00
_cell.angle_beta   90.00
_cell.angle_gamma   90.00
#
_symmetry.space_group_name_H-M   'P 1'
#
loop_
_entity.id
_entity.type
_entity.pdbx_description
1 polymer ?
#
loop_
_entity_poly.entity_id
_entity_poly.type
_entity_poly.pdbx_seq_one_letter_code
_entity_poly.pdbx_strand_id
1 'polypeptide(L)'
;NSFCTLLTFSLSPIMASANPPPHAAAAADHDESGMCSPVTSMEAELETTTEPAARARTEAAARDEIERAIAEEHEYWERLSSGVLAAEVPADQLAKVQEEWRDYARDWARFPGPDGKRDLNVIPDFKALSKLREERAQRRVDAKQRRERAAKMKLQAMQSGNGGNDKAAHRARMNALAAERRKEEDAVMFKEVPPPTLPFDPNVGLAVLEVIEGPLRKVTDEILMGEIPAISADDRQICIQAYNHLVESFVSSVAMRRKYGYTRQDHNASPLTAGGDVPSYFANVSDGSIYRRKLLSMAGLRNLIIYGPTIYEQLRDLQFSGDLSKHDGDCGLNLMRRVTGNVVDLDTTVLRCNDRATLNAINALNKHKGDPTHSNSDAFGKSKQANEIAVNCALPLLEDFAKAMKLTTEAQRKARCIDPSQLSTPLHVAQNNTDRGRYPVWHYVNAGQDSFHANVPTMADVNGALLKAPVHCLRCWLQIHALFSGEELAKRVEDFFEHCVVDSCFNGKWKAIEEYVHKMAKEGTIVDVLQRTQMKHQSVFTADFFDADNDEQDNEVAEMLKLVRGVMAKEAKTGVMREITEADVRAWVADPAVEI
;
A
#
# COMPACT_ATOMS: atom_id res chain seq x y z
N ASN A 1 -0.45 -38.03 -28.02
CA ASN A 1 -1.77 -38.58 -27.65
C ASN A 1 -2.44 -37.55 -26.74
N SER A 2 -3.10 -36.53 -27.28
CA SER A 2 -4.43 -36.57 -27.96
C SER A 2 -5.56 -36.52 -26.92
N PHE A 3 -6.56 -35.64 -27.01
CA PHE A 3 -6.93 -34.72 -28.11
C PHE A 3 -7.68 -33.49 -27.59
N CYS A 4 -7.82 -32.44 -28.39
CA CYS A 4 -8.66 -31.27 -28.07
C CYS A 4 -10.15 -31.58 -28.29
N THR A 5 -11.04 -30.91 -27.54
CA THR A 5 -12.48 -30.87 -27.84
C THR A 5 -13.02 -29.45 -27.69
N LEU A 6 -13.48 -28.87 -28.79
CA LEU A 6 -14.27 -27.63 -28.82
C LEU A 6 -15.72 -27.93 -28.41
N LEU A 7 -16.41 -26.96 -27.81
CA LEU A 7 -17.87 -26.95 -27.72
C LEU A 7 -18.44 -25.75 -28.47
N THR A 8 -19.20 -26.05 -29.52
CA THR A 8 -19.96 -25.08 -30.30
C THR A 8 -21.35 -24.88 -29.72
N PHE A 9 -21.87 -23.65 -29.77
CA PHE A 9 -23.24 -23.37 -29.36
C PHE A 9 -24.26 -23.92 -30.36
N SER A 10 -25.30 -24.58 -29.85
CA SER A 10 -26.45 -25.00 -30.64
C SER A 10 -27.53 -23.92 -30.62
N LEU A 11 -27.95 -23.47 -31.80
CA LEU A 11 -29.16 -22.67 -31.98
C LEU A 11 -30.32 -23.58 -32.37
N SER A 12 -31.51 -23.32 -31.82
CA SER A 12 -32.77 -23.94 -32.24
C SER A 12 -33.83 -22.85 -32.52
N PRO A 13 -34.67 -23.02 -33.57
CA PRO A 13 -35.46 -21.92 -34.12
C PRO A 13 -36.87 -21.80 -33.52
N ILE A 14 -37.46 -20.61 -33.68
CA ILE A 14 -38.91 -20.36 -33.53
C ILE A 14 -39.41 -19.74 -34.83
N MET A 15 -40.59 -20.16 -35.33
CA MET A 15 -41.09 -19.78 -36.66
C MET A 15 -42.21 -18.71 -36.64
N ALA A 16 -42.00 -17.72 -37.50
CA ALA A 16 -42.91 -16.81 -38.22
C ALA A 16 -44.45 -16.78 -37.99
N SER A 17 -44.98 -15.54 -37.89
CA SER A 17 -46.24 -15.04 -38.49
C SER A 17 -46.19 -13.49 -38.46
N ALA A 18 -46.07 -12.76 -39.58
CA ALA A 18 -47.15 -12.24 -40.47
C ALA A 18 -48.25 -11.42 -39.73
N ASN A 19 -48.63 -10.17 -40.08
CA ASN A 19 -48.34 -9.29 -41.24
C ASN A 19 -48.45 -7.75 -40.90
N PRO A 20 -48.10 -6.80 -41.80
CA PRO A 20 -47.84 -5.36 -41.50
C PRO A 20 -48.69 -4.32 -42.33
N PRO A 21 -48.34 -3.01 -42.45
CA PRO A 21 -47.88 -1.98 -41.48
C PRO A 21 -48.94 -0.84 -41.32
N PRO A 22 -49.00 0.38 -41.97
CA PRO A 22 -48.05 1.27 -42.71
C PRO A 22 -48.02 2.80 -42.31
N HIS A 23 -46.98 3.53 -42.77
CA HIS A 23 -46.86 5.01 -43.01
C HIS A 23 -46.89 6.01 -41.81
N ALA A 24 -46.21 7.19 -41.81
CA ALA A 24 -45.45 7.92 -42.85
C ALA A 24 -44.21 8.72 -42.36
N ALA A 25 -43.46 9.29 -43.32
CA ALA A 25 -42.21 10.11 -43.32
C ALA A 25 -42.20 11.41 -42.45
N ALA A 26 -41.13 12.25 -42.35
CA ALA A 26 -39.85 12.49 -43.08
C ALA A 26 -38.75 13.00 -42.08
N ALA A 27 -37.41 13.07 -42.26
CA ALA A 27 -36.48 13.47 -43.36
C ALA A 27 -36.49 15.00 -43.71
N ALA A 28 -35.37 15.74 -43.88
CA ALA A 28 -33.92 15.52 -43.61
C ALA A 28 -33.11 16.87 -43.73
N ASP A 29 -31.77 16.82 -43.54
CA ASP A 29 -30.69 17.74 -44.03
C ASP A 29 -30.54 19.16 -43.39
N HIS A 30 -29.36 19.63 -42.92
CA HIS A 30 -28.02 19.92 -43.52
C HIS A 30 -27.98 21.25 -44.34
N ASP A 31 -26.89 22.04 -44.41
CA ASP A 31 -25.57 22.08 -43.72
C ASP A 31 -25.17 23.57 -43.49
N GLU A 32 -23.98 24.08 -43.14
CA GLU A 32 -22.53 23.71 -43.01
C GLU A 32 -21.92 24.73 -41.98
N SER A 33 -20.67 24.83 -41.48
CA SER A 33 -19.35 24.14 -41.37
C SER A 33 -18.71 24.68 -40.05
N GLY A 34 -17.44 24.50 -39.59
CA GLY A 34 -16.14 23.94 -40.00
C GLY A 34 -15.11 24.31 -38.89
N MET A 35 -13.80 24.04 -38.90
CA MET A 35 -12.86 23.34 -39.80
C MET A 35 -11.71 22.79 -38.91
N CYS A 36 -11.41 21.49 -38.96
CA CYS A 36 -10.09 20.93 -38.60
C CYS A 36 -9.99 19.47 -39.09
N SER A 37 -8.80 19.02 -39.53
CA SER A 37 -8.64 17.76 -40.26
C SER A 37 -8.91 16.49 -39.43
N PRO A 38 -9.39 15.40 -40.06
CA PRO A 38 -9.48 14.09 -39.42
C PRO A 38 -8.10 13.44 -39.26
N VAL A 39 -7.95 12.64 -38.20
CA VAL A 39 -6.91 11.61 -38.10
C VAL A 39 -7.60 10.27 -38.37
N THR A 40 -7.16 9.54 -39.40
CA THR A 40 -7.68 8.21 -39.72
C THR A 40 -7.21 7.19 -38.69
N SER A 41 -8.13 6.40 -38.12
CA SER A 41 -7.77 5.31 -37.21
C SER A 41 -7.11 4.16 -37.97
N MET A 42 -6.13 3.51 -37.32
CA MET A 42 -5.48 2.27 -37.75
C MET A 42 -6.49 1.14 -38.03
N GLU A 43 -7.66 1.18 -37.39
CA GLU A 43 -8.76 0.24 -37.60
C GLU A 43 -9.26 0.24 -39.06
N ALA A 44 -9.24 1.39 -39.74
CA ALA A 44 -9.67 1.52 -41.15
C ALA A 44 -8.69 0.89 -42.16
N GLU A 45 -7.41 0.76 -41.80
CA GLU A 45 -6.40 0.06 -42.62
C GLU A 45 -6.45 -1.46 -42.41
N LEU A 46 -6.89 -1.89 -41.22
CA LEU A 46 -7.10 -3.29 -40.86
C LEU A 46 -8.33 -3.92 -41.53
N GLU A 47 -9.45 -3.19 -41.64
CA GLU A 47 -10.66 -3.72 -42.29
C GLU A 47 -10.52 -3.90 -43.81
N THR A 48 -9.51 -3.28 -44.44
CA THR A 48 -9.34 -3.25 -45.90
C THR A 48 -8.25 -4.19 -46.44
N THR A 49 -7.41 -4.79 -45.58
CA THR A 49 -6.28 -5.64 -46.00
C THR A 49 -6.61 -7.13 -46.03
N THR A 50 -6.85 -7.67 -47.23
CA THR A 50 -7.27 -9.07 -47.45
C THR A 50 -6.12 -10.09 -47.58
N GLU A 51 -4.87 -9.67 -47.72
CA GLU A 51 -3.73 -10.59 -47.87
C GLU A 51 -3.23 -11.14 -46.52
N PRO A 52 -3.04 -12.46 -46.36
CA PRO A 52 -2.52 -13.06 -45.13
C PRO A 52 -1.15 -12.52 -44.69
N ALA A 53 -0.30 -12.13 -45.64
CA ALA A 53 1.02 -11.56 -45.34
C ALA A 53 0.99 -10.06 -44.97
N ALA A 54 -0.11 -9.35 -45.25
CA ALA A 54 -0.37 -8.04 -44.63
C ALA A 54 -0.90 -8.26 -43.21
N ARG A 55 -1.96 -9.08 -43.09
CA ARG A 55 -2.61 -9.40 -41.81
C ARG A 55 -1.64 -9.94 -40.76
N ALA A 56 -0.74 -10.86 -41.12
CA ALA A 56 0.27 -11.39 -40.20
C ALA A 56 1.30 -10.33 -39.75
N ARG A 57 1.57 -9.30 -40.57
CA ARG A 57 2.40 -8.15 -40.16
C ARG A 57 1.65 -7.22 -39.23
N THR A 58 0.35 -7.02 -39.41
CA THR A 58 -0.46 -6.21 -38.49
C THR A 58 -0.80 -6.96 -37.19
N GLU A 59 -0.94 -8.29 -37.24
CA GLU A 59 -1.06 -9.14 -36.04
C GLU A 59 0.28 -9.24 -35.27
N ALA A 60 1.43 -9.15 -35.96
CA ALA A 60 2.73 -8.96 -35.32
C ALA A 60 2.85 -7.55 -34.71
N ALA A 61 2.57 -6.49 -35.47
CA ALA A 61 2.58 -5.12 -34.96
C ALA A 61 1.61 -4.93 -33.78
N ALA A 62 0.45 -5.58 -33.77
CA ALA A 62 -0.47 -5.58 -32.63
C ALA A 62 0.05 -6.38 -31.43
N ARG A 63 0.91 -7.39 -31.62
CA ARG A 63 1.64 -8.03 -30.52
C ARG A 63 2.73 -7.12 -29.99
N ASP A 64 3.52 -6.48 -30.85
CA ASP A 64 4.49 -5.46 -30.45
C ASP A 64 3.79 -4.29 -29.72
N GLU A 65 2.57 -3.92 -30.11
CA GLU A 65 1.73 -2.92 -29.43
C GLU A 65 1.26 -3.40 -28.05
N ILE A 66 0.87 -4.67 -27.92
CA ILE A 66 0.42 -5.28 -26.66
C ILE A 66 1.60 -5.52 -25.71
N GLU A 67 2.74 -5.98 -26.21
CA GLU A 67 3.96 -6.18 -25.42
C GLU A 67 4.55 -4.83 -24.98
N ARG A 68 4.45 -3.79 -25.82
CA ARG A 68 4.75 -2.40 -25.41
C ARG A 68 3.75 -1.86 -24.41
N ALA A 69 2.45 -2.15 -24.54
CA ALA A 69 1.44 -1.76 -23.55
C ALA A 69 1.63 -2.49 -22.21
N ILE A 70 2.08 -3.76 -22.22
CA ILE A 70 2.47 -4.52 -21.02
C ILE A 70 3.75 -3.94 -20.42
N ALA A 71 4.71 -3.49 -21.23
CA ALA A 71 5.89 -2.76 -20.75
C ALA A 71 5.53 -1.39 -20.16
N GLU A 72 4.62 -0.63 -20.77
CA GLU A 72 4.07 0.62 -20.25
C GLU A 72 3.22 0.41 -18.98
N GLU A 73 2.60 -0.76 -18.83
CA GLU A 73 1.92 -1.18 -17.59
C GLU A 73 2.94 -1.58 -16.50
N HIS A 74 4.01 -2.29 -16.85
CA HIS A 74 5.13 -2.55 -15.93
C HIS A 74 5.78 -1.23 -15.46
N GLU A 75 6.06 -0.30 -16.38
CA GLU A 75 6.54 1.05 -16.09
C GLU A 75 5.50 1.84 -15.25
N TYR A 76 4.20 1.61 -15.44
CA TYR A 76 3.15 2.17 -14.58
C TYR A 76 3.17 1.58 -13.16
N TRP A 77 3.49 0.30 -12.99
CA TRP A 77 3.69 -0.32 -11.67
C TRP A 77 5.03 0.08 -11.03
N GLU A 78 6.06 0.43 -11.80
CA GLU A 78 7.27 1.11 -11.32
C GLU A 78 6.96 2.56 -10.90
N ARG A 79 6.16 3.31 -11.67
CA ARG A 79 5.61 4.63 -11.30
C ARG A 79 4.69 4.61 -10.06
N LEU A 80 4.18 3.43 -9.66
CA LEU A 80 3.35 3.26 -8.45
C LEU A 80 4.12 2.72 -7.24
N SER A 81 5.14 1.89 -7.45
CA SER A 81 6.01 1.38 -6.39
C SER A 81 7.12 2.37 -5.99
N SER A 82 7.36 3.40 -6.81
CA SER A 82 8.39 4.40 -6.55
C SER A 82 7.89 5.68 -5.84
N GLY A 83 8.54 5.99 -4.72
CA GLY A 83 8.88 7.39 -4.45
C GLY A 83 10.07 7.76 -5.34
N VAL A 84 9.93 8.80 -6.17
CA VAL A 84 10.82 9.12 -7.32
C VAL A 84 10.61 8.12 -8.47
N LEU A 85 9.76 8.40 -9.45
CA LEU A 85 9.98 9.50 -10.42
C LEU A 85 8.72 10.34 -10.72
N ALA A 86 8.92 11.65 -10.85
CA ALA A 86 7.97 12.53 -11.52
C ALA A 86 8.49 12.80 -12.94
N ALA A 87 7.59 12.84 -13.93
CA ALA A 87 7.92 13.08 -15.34
C ALA A 87 8.92 14.23 -15.51
N GLU A 88 9.96 14.00 -16.31
CA GLU A 88 11.12 14.88 -16.39
C GLU A 88 10.76 16.31 -16.80
N VAL A 89 11.47 17.26 -16.21
CA VAL A 89 11.44 18.65 -16.68
C VAL A 89 12.22 18.71 -17.99
N PRO A 90 11.63 19.17 -19.11
CA PRO A 90 12.29 19.18 -20.41
C PRO A 90 13.68 19.80 -20.37
N ALA A 91 14.65 19.15 -21.04
CA ALA A 91 16.06 19.51 -20.95
C ALA A 91 16.34 20.96 -21.39
N ASP A 92 15.55 21.53 -22.29
CA ASP A 92 15.65 22.93 -22.73
C ASP A 92 15.23 23.94 -21.63
N GLN A 93 14.43 23.51 -20.65
CA GLN A 93 14.09 24.30 -19.47
C GLN A 93 15.19 24.17 -18.40
N LEU A 94 15.73 22.96 -18.17
CA LEU A 94 16.83 22.74 -17.24
C LEU A 94 18.17 23.32 -17.73
N ALA A 95 18.38 23.45 -19.04
CA ALA A 95 19.56 24.10 -19.63
C ALA A 95 19.71 25.58 -19.21
N LYS A 96 18.60 26.23 -18.82
CA LYS A 96 18.57 27.62 -18.31
C LYS A 96 18.90 27.71 -16.81
N VAL A 97 19.03 26.57 -16.12
CA VAL A 97 19.34 26.46 -14.69
C VAL A 97 20.80 26.07 -14.51
N GLN A 98 21.49 26.75 -13.59
CA GLN A 98 22.86 26.42 -13.19
C GLN A 98 22.93 25.00 -12.61
N GLU A 99 23.98 24.28 -12.97
CA GLU A 99 24.10 22.82 -12.81
C GLU A 99 23.84 22.33 -11.38
N GLU A 100 24.50 22.95 -10.41
CA GLU A 100 24.37 22.73 -8.96
C GLU A 100 22.93 22.91 -8.39
N TRP A 101 22.01 23.52 -9.16
CA TRP A 101 20.60 23.75 -8.78
C TRP A 101 19.60 22.94 -9.60
N ARG A 102 20.03 22.12 -10.57
CA ARG A 102 19.13 21.39 -11.47
C ARG A 102 18.26 20.37 -10.74
N ASP A 103 18.79 19.68 -9.73
CA ASP A 103 18.02 18.71 -8.93
C ASP A 103 16.90 19.40 -8.15
N TYR A 104 17.20 20.54 -7.51
CA TYR A 104 16.22 21.36 -6.81
C TYR A 104 15.16 21.96 -7.76
N ALA A 105 15.54 22.28 -9.01
CA ALA A 105 14.60 22.71 -10.03
C ALA A 105 13.68 21.56 -10.51
N ARG A 106 14.22 20.35 -10.70
CA ARG A 106 13.42 19.13 -10.96
C ARG A 106 12.43 18.85 -9.83
N ASP A 107 12.83 19.02 -8.57
CA ASP A 107 11.93 18.90 -7.41
C ASP A 107 10.86 20.00 -7.37
N TRP A 108 11.23 21.26 -7.61
CA TRP A 108 10.29 22.37 -7.54
C TRP A 108 9.19 22.29 -8.62
N ALA A 109 9.53 21.82 -9.82
CA ALA A 109 8.57 21.65 -10.91
C ALA A 109 7.51 20.55 -10.69
N ARG A 110 7.66 19.71 -9.65
CA ARG A 110 6.68 18.68 -9.25
C ARG A 110 5.37 19.30 -8.73
N PHE A 111 5.40 20.55 -8.29
CA PHE A 111 4.26 21.27 -7.74
C PHE A 111 3.71 22.30 -8.76
N PRO A 112 2.48 22.14 -9.28
CA PRO A 112 1.91 23.08 -10.24
C PRO A 112 1.63 24.45 -9.60
N GLY A 113 1.73 25.51 -10.40
CA GLY A 113 1.41 26.88 -9.99
C GLY A 113 -0.08 27.10 -9.71
N PRO A 114 -0.47 28.28 -9.15
CA PRO A 114 -1.88 28.65 -8.95
C PRO A 114 -2.70 28.71 -10.24
N ASP A 115 -2.04 28.79 -11.39
CA ASP A 115 -2.54 28.76 -12.76
C ASP A 115 -2.50 27.35 -13.40
N GLY A 116 -2.17 26.31 -12.62
CA GLY A 116 -2.17 24.90 -13.02
C GLY A 116 -0.98 24.46 -13.87
N LYS A 117 -0.10 25.37 -14.28
CA LYS A 117 1.06 25.06 -15.13
C LYS A 117 2.27 24.57 -14.33
N ARG A 118 3.07 23.70 -14.96
CA ARG A 118 4.41 23.32 -14.52
C ARG A 118 5.42 24.04 -15.41
N ASP A 119 5.90 25.21 -14.97
CA ASP A 119 6.77 26.06 -15.78
C ASP A 119 7.89 26.66 -14.90
N LEU A 120 9.16 26.48 -15.32
CA LEU A 120 10.32 27.08 -14.66
C LEU A 120 10.50 28.58 -14.95
N ASN A 121 9.76 29.17 -15.90
CA ASN A 121 9.79 30.60 -16.23
C ASN A 121 9.46 31.55 -15.05
N VAL A 122 9.05 31.02 -13.89
CA VAL A 122 8.92 31.77 -12.63
C VAL A 122 10.29 32.19 -12.05
N ILE A 123 11.41 31.63 -12.53
CA ILE A 123 12.78 31.97 -12.12
C ILE A 123 13.63 32.47 -13.31
N PRO A 124 13.29 33.63 -13.93
CA PRO A 124 14.03 34.16 -15.09
C PRO A 124 15.38 34.80 -14.71
N ASP A 125 15.61 35.07 -13.43
CA ASP A 125 16.90 35.49 -12.89
C ASP A 125 17.04 34.91 -11.46
N PHE A 126 17.94 33.95 -11.29
CA PHE A 126 18.24 33.33 -9.99
C PHE A 126 18.89 34.32 -9.01
N LYS A 127 19.52 35.38 -9.50
CA LYS A 127 20.07 36.48 -8.70
C LYS A 127 18.97 37.41 -8.21
N ALA A 128 17.97 37.72 -9.04
CA ALA A 128 16.74 38.36 -8.60
C ALA A 128 15.93 37.45 -7.66
N LEU A 129 15.88 36.13 -7.87
CA LEU A 129 15.15 35.22 -6.99
C LEU A 129 15.89 34.98 -5.66
N SER A 130 17.23 34.93 -5.65
CA SER A 130 18.03 34.94 -4.43
C SER A 130 17.83 36.26 -3.71
N LYS A 131 18.01 37.41 -4.39
CA LYS A 131 17.70 38.74 -3.84
C LYS A 131 16.25 38.85 -3.35
N LEU A 132 15.29 38.16 -3.95
CA LEU A 132 13.87 38.18 -3.53
C LEU A 132 13.57 37.13 -2.44
N ARG A 133 14.36 36.06 -2.31
CA ARG A 133 14.40 35.15 -1.15
C ARG A 133 15.09 35.82 0.04
N GLU A 134 16.19 36.53 -0.18
CA GLU A 134 16.91 37.41 0.76
C GLU A 134 16.05 38.59 1.16
N GLU A 135 15.36 39.28 0.25
CA GLU A 135 14.41 40.33 0.59
C GLU A 135 13.18 39.75 1.28
N ARG A 136 12.71 38.52 0.97
CA ARG A 136 11.64 37.88 1.76
C ARG A 136 12.13 37.40 3.12
N ALA A 137 13.37 36.93 3.24
CA ALA A 137 14.01 36.53 4.50
C ALA A 137 14.30 37.75 5.37
N GLN A 138 14.86 38.81 4.80
CA GLN A 138 15.07 40.11 5.43
C GLN A 138 13.75 40.80 5.72
N ARG A 139 12.72 40.75 4.86
CA ARG A 139 11.36 41.22 5.23
C ARG A 139 10.73 40.35 6.33
N ARG A 140 11.07 39.06 6.45
CA ARG A 140 10.66 38.18 7.57
C ARG A 140 11.46 38.47 8.85
N VAL A 141 12.76 38.76 8.75
CA VAL A 141 13.64 39.17 9.86
C VAL A 141 13.27 40.58 10.32
N ASP A 142 13.03 41.52 9.42
CA ASP A 142 12.45 42.83 9.68
C ASP A 142 11.04 42.71 10.24
N ALA A 143 10.16 41.84 9.72
CA ALA A 143 8.84 41.65 10.29
C ALA A 143 8.91 40.98 11.66
N LYS A 144 9.86 40.07 11.89
CA LYS A 144 10.15 39.47 13.20
C LYS A 144 10.70 40.53 14.15
N GLN A 145 11.74 41.27 13.79
CA GLN A 145 12.30 42.37 14.56
C GLN A 145 11.32 43.53 14.75
N ARG A 146 10.42 43.83 13.81
CA ARG A 146 9.35 44.83 13.96
C ARG A 146 8.25 44.28 14.85
N ARG A 147 7.92 42.98 14.81
CA ARG A 147 7.01 42.33 15.77
C ARG A 147 7.64 42.24 17.15
N GLU A 148 8.94 42.02 17.28
CA GLU A 148 9.68 41.95 18.54
C GLU A 148 9.93 43.34 19.11
N ARG A 149 10.27 44.34 18.29
CA ARG A 149 10.34 45.76 18.70
C ARG A 149 8.95 46.30 19.02
N ALA A 150 7.91 45.97 18.25
CA ALA A 150 6.53 46.36 18.60
C ALA A 150 6.01 45.60 19.83
N ALA A 151 6.36 44.33 20.02
CA ALA A 151 6.04 43.58 21.24
C ALA A 151 6.82 44.11 22.43
N LYS A 152 8.10 44.48 22.28
CA LYS A 152 8.93 45.07 23.34
C LYS A 152 8.53 46.50 23.66
N MET A 153 8.19 47.32 22.67
CA MET A 153 7.58 48.65 22.85
C MET A 153 6.19 48.54 23.46
N LYS A 154 5.38 47.55 23.08
CA LYS A 154 4.07 47.29 23.70
C LYS A 154 4.21 46.73 25.12
N LEU A 155 5.23 45.93 25.40
CA LEU A 155 5.56 45.44 26.74
C LEU A 155 6.04 46.61 27.61
N GLN A 156 6.96 47.44 27.11
CA GLN A 156 7.41 48.65 27.79
C GLN A 156 6.26 49.65 27.98
N ALA A 157 5.38 49.84 26.99
CA ALA A 157 4.19 50.68 27.11
C ALA A 157 3.08 50.07 27.98
N MET A 158 3.10 48.75 28.23
CA MET A 158 2.28 48.09 29.27
C MET A 158 2.95 48.09 30.65
N GLN A 159 4.26 48.38 30.72
CA GLN A 159 5.03 48.53 31.97
C GLN A 159 5.13 50.00 32.42
N SER A 160 5.08 50.97 31.49
CA SER A 160 5.00 52.41 31.75
C SER A 160 3.58 52.97 31.61
N GLY A 161 2.67 52.22 30.97
CA GLY A 161 1.24 52.54 30.88
C GLY A 161 0.54 52.34 32.21
N ASN A 162 0.69 53.33 33.10
CA ASN A 162 0.10 53.31 34.43
C ASN A 162 -1.44 53.41 34.37
N GLY A 163 -2.09 52.25 34.41
CA GLY A 163 -3.54 52.10 34.63
C GLY A 163 -4.32 51.49 33.46
N GLY A 164 -5.07 50.41 33.75
CA GLY A 164 -6.40 50.25 33.15
C GLY A 164 -6.61 49.27 31.99
N ASN A 165 -5.86 48.15 31.86
CA ASN A 165 -6.34 47.03 31.03
C ASN A 165 -5.77 45.64 31.34
N ASP A 166 -5.87 45.20 32.61
CA ASP A 166 -5.29 43.95 33.10
C ASP A 166 -5.66 42.70 32.28
N LYS A 167 -6.88 42.64 31.73
CA LYS A 167 -7.35 41.47 30.95
C LYS A 167 -6.48 41.18 29.73
N ALA A 168 -5.93 42.20 29.06
CA ALA A 168 -5.08 42.02 27.89
C ALA A 168 -3.67 41.54 28.27
N ALA A 169 -3.07 42.13 29.31
CA ALA A 169 -1.78 41.72 29.85
C ALA A 169 -1.84 40.31 30.45
N HIS A 170 -2.90 40.00 31.20
CA HIS A 170 -3.18 38.69 31.76
C HIS A 170 -3.33 37.62 30.67
N ARG A 171 -4.12 37.86 29.61
CA ARG A 171 -4.27 36.90 28.51
C ARG A 171 -2.95 36.65 27.78
N ALA A 172 -2.11 37.68 27.58
CA ALA A 172 -0.77 37.51 27.02
C ALA A 172 0.14 36.67 27.94
N ARG A 173 0.12 36.93 29.25
CA ARG A 173 0.90 36.19 30.26
C ARG A 173 0.45 34.73 30.39
N MET A 174 -0.85 34.46 30.33
CA MET A 174 -1.41 33.11 30.32
C MET A 174 -1.04 32.34 29.04
N ASN A 175 -1.04 33.00 27.88
CA ASN A 175 -0.58 32.37 26.63
C ASN A 175 0.93 32.07 26.66
N ALA A 176 1.75 32.93 27.27
CA ALA A 176 3.18 32.69 27.46
C ALA A 176 3.43 31.50 28.41
N LEU A 177 2.78 31.49 29.58
CA LEU A 177 2.84 30.38 30.54
C LEU A 177 2.34 29.06 29.94
N ALA A 178 1.33 29.09 29.06
CA ALA A 178 0.87 27.90 28.34
C ALA A 178 1.88 27.42 27.28
N ALA A 179 2.67 28.32 26.67
CA ALA A 179 3.73 27.96 25.74
C ALA A 179 5.00 27.45 26.46
N GLU A 180 5.32 28.01 27.63
CA GLU A 180 6.41 27.51 28.48
C GLU A 180 6.05 26.15 29.06
N ARG A 181 4.84 25.97 29.61
CA ARG A 181 4.35 24.65 30.04
C ARG A 181 4.39 23.63 28.92
N ARG A 182 3.94 23.97 27.70
CA ARG A 182 4.06 23.05 26.55
C ARG A 182 5.51 22.65 26.28
N LYS A 183 6.48 23.57 26.35
CA LYS A 183 7.90 23.23 26.21
C LYS A 183 8.42 22.35 27.34
N GLU A 184 8.00 22.58 28.58
CA GLU A 184 8.37 21.74 29.73
C GLU A 184 7.74 20.34 29.61
N GLU A 185 6.48 20.26 29.21
CA GLU A 185 5.74 19.02 28.96
C GLU A 185 6.32 18.24 27.78
N ASP A 186 6.69 18.91 26.68
CA ASP A 186 7.41 18.31 25.55
C ASP A 186 8.81 17.83 25.98
N ALA A 187 9.55 18.60 26.78
CA ALA A 187 10.88 18.20 27.26
C ALA A 187 10.83 17.00 28.22
N VAL A 188 9.74 16.86 29.00
CA VAL A 188 9.52 15.70 29.88
C VAL A 188 9.00 14.48 29.10
N MET A 189 8.03 14.64 28.19
CA MET A 189 7.50 13.52 27.41
C MET A 189 8.53 12.98 26.41
N PHE A 190 9.28 13.87 25.76
CA PHE A 190 10.25 13.53 24.72
C PHE A 190 11.69 13.49 25.24
N LYS A 191 11.89 13.06 26.48
CA LYS A 191 13.22 12.64 26.94
C LYS A 191 13.61 11.37 26.21
N GLU A 192 14.80 11.38 25.63
CA GLU A 192 15.39 10.24 24.94
C GLU A 192 15.85 9.19 25.96
N VAL A 193 15.48 7.95 25.71
CA VAL A 193 15.84 6.77 26.50
C VAL A 193 16.36 5.75 25.49
N PRO A 194 17.53 5.12 25.72
CA PRO A 194 18.01 4.08 24.81
C PRO A 194 16.96 2.96 24.67
N PRO A 195 16.86 2.29 23.51
CA PRO A 195 15.95 1.16 23.37
C PRO A 195 16.26 0.10 24.45
N PRO A 196 15.24 -0.61 24.96
CA PRO A 196 15.46 -1.75 25.84
C PRO A 196 16.36 -2.80 25.17
N THR A 197 17.01 -3.61 26.00
CA THR A 197 17.68 -4.83 25.56
C THR A 197 16.68 -5.98 25.54
N LEU A 198 16.73 -6.84 24.52
CA LEU A 198 15.92 -8.07 24.50
C LEU A 198 16.18 -8.91 25.76
N PRO A 199 15.14 -9.51 26.37
CA PRO A 199 15.29 -10.33 27.58
C PRO A 199 15.90 -11.72 27.31
N PHE A 200 16.20 -12.04 26.05
CA PHE A 200 16.82 -13.27 25.57
C PHE A 200 17.62 -12.99 24.28
N ASP A 201 18.47 -13.93 23.86
CA ASP A 201 19.22 -13.86 22.60
C ASP A 201 18.24 -13.94 21.39
N PRO A 202 18.21 -12.96 20.47
CA PRO A 202 17.27 -12.95 19.34
C PRO A 202 17.35 -14.21 18.48
N ASN A 203 18.50 -14.89 18.40
CA ASN A 203 18.67 -16.13 17.65
C ASN A 203 17.86 -17.29 18.25
N VAL A 204 17.69 -17.33 19.58
CA VAL A 204 16.81 -18.31 20.25
C VAL A 204 15.36 -18.08 19.85
N GLY A 205 14.91 -16.82 19.82
CA GLY A 205 13.57 -16.49 19.34
C GLY A 205 13.38 -16.79 17.85
N LEU A 206 14.39 -16.56 17.00
CA LEU A 206 14.32 -16.90 15.57
C LEU A 206 14.22 -18.41 15.32
N ALA A 207 14.89 -19.24 16.12
CA ALA A 207 14.76 -20.69 16.07
C ALA A 207 13.36 -21.16 16.48
N VAL A 208 12.78 -20.58 17.54
CA VAL A 208 11.39 -20.83 17.96
C VAL A 208 10.40 -20.48 16.83
N LEU A 209 10.55 -19.30 16.20
CA LEU A 209 9.70 -18.90 15.08
C LEU A 209 9.84 -19.80 13.84
N GLU A 210 11.01 -20.40 13.60
CA GLU A 210 11.19 -21.37 12.51
C GLU A 210 10.43 -22.67 12.74
N VAL A 211 10.42 -23.19 13.98
CA VAL A 211 9.59 -24.36 14.35
C VAL A 211 8.10 -24.06 14.17
N ILE A 212 7.65 -22.86 14.57
CA ILE A 212 6.24 -22.41 14.43
C ILE A 212 5.85 -22.21 12.95
N GLU A 213 6.75 -21.68 12.12
CA GLU A 213 6.48 -21.44 10.70
C GLU A 213 6.49 -22.70 9.83
N GLY A 214 7.24 -23.75 10.21
CA GLY A 214 7.40 -24.96 9.39
C GLY A 214 6.08 -25.54 8.84
N PRO A 215 5.02 -25.70 9.68
CA PRO A 215 3.69 -26.08 9.22
C PRO A 215 3.00 -25.01 8.36
N LEU A 216 3.14 -23.72 8.71
CA LEU A 216 2.40 -22.60 8.10
C LEU A 216 2.93 -22.19 6.72
N ARG A 217 4.22 -22.41 6.42
CA ARG A 217 4.85 -22.03 5.13
C ARG A 217 4.15 -22.66 3.92
N LYS A 218 3.57 -23.86 4.06
CA LYS A 218 2.87 -24.59 2.99
C LYS A 218 1.42 -24.16 2.75
N VAL A 219 0.91 -23.20 3.52
CA VAL A 219 -0.52 -22.89 3.61
C VAL A 219 -0.75 -21.43 3.20
N THR A 220 -0.73 -21.15 1.90
CA THR A 220 -1.12 -19.84 1.37
C THR A 220 -2.62 -19.80 1.13
N ASP A 221 -3.13 -20.61 0.19
CA ASP A 221 -4.44 -20.37 -0.44
C ASP A 221 -5.50 -21.42 -0.05
N GLU A 222 -5.10 -22.48 0.65
CA GLU A 222 -5.98 -23.57 1.08
C GLU A 222 -6.69 -23.29 2.43
N ILE A 223 -7.81 -23.98 2.66
CA ILE A 223 -8.55 -23.97 3.93
C ILE A 223 -8.00 -25.07 4.85
N LEU A 224 -7.56 -24.72 6.06
CA LEU A 224 -7.05 -25.69 7.04
C LEU A 224 -8.17 -26.52 7.68
N MET A 225 -8.45 -27.67 7.08
CA MET A 225 -9.45 -28.64 7.57
C MET A 225 -8.95 -29.50 8.75
N GLY A 226 -7.67 -29.42 9.13
CA GLY A 226 -7.11 -30.08 10.31
C GLY A 226 -7.06 -29.14 11.53
N GLU A 227 -6.68 -29.68 12.69
CA GLU A 227 -6.31 -28.88 13.87
C GLU A 227 -5.07 -28.03 13.56
N ILE A 228 -5.04 -26.79 14.04
CA ILE A 228 -3.89 -25.90 13.88
C ILE A 228 -2.94 -26.11 15.08
N PRO A 229 -1.67 -26.49 14.87
CA PRO A 229 -0.74 -26.77 15.97
C PRO A 229 -0.65 -25.63 16.97
N ALA A 230 -1.06 -25.89 18.21
CA ALA A 230 -0.99 -24.92 19.29
C ALA A 230 0.47 -24.67 19.69
N ILE A 231 0.92 -23.41 19.63
CA ILE A 231 2.25 -22.99 20.10
C ILE A 231 2.39 -23.38 21.58
N SER A 232 3.51 -24.01 21.95
CA SER A 232 3.76 -24.48 23.33
C SER A 232 3.75 -23.34 24.33
N ALA A 233 3.61 -23.63 25.63
CA ALA A 233 3.58 -22.59 26.66
C ALA A 233 4.88 -21.75 26.68
N ASP A 234 6.02 -22.39 26.51
CA ASP A 234 7.35 -21.75 26.58
C ASP A 234 7.65 -20.95 25.30
N ASP A 235 7.39 -21.52 24.12
CA ASP A 235 7.53 -20.83 22.82
C ASP A 235 6.64 -19.58 22.74
N ARG A 236 5.40 -19.72 23.23
CA ARG A 236 4.40 -18.64 23.32
C ARG A 236 4.88 -17.54 24.26
N GLN A 237 5.52 -17.89 25.38
CA GLN A 237 6.08 -16.93 26.33
C GLN A 237 7.25 -16.14 25.74
N ILE A 238 8.13 -16.79 24.97
CA ILE A 238 9.22 -16.12 24.22
C ILE A 238 8.62 -15.13 23.20
N CYS A 239 7.60 -15.54 22.44
CA CYS A 239 6.90 -14.67 21.49
C CYS A 239 6.20 -13.47 22.16
N ILE A 240 5.59 -13.67 23.34
CA ILE A 240 4.98 -12.59 24.14
C ILE A 240 6.04 -11.61 24.64
N GLN A 241 7.19 -12.09 25.11
CA GLN A 241 8.31 -11.25 25.53
C GLN A 241 8.89 -10.43 24.37
N ALA A 242 9.04 -11.04 23.19
CA ALA A 242 9.45 -10.35 21.97
C ALA A 242 8.50 -9.17 21.63
N TYR A 243 7.19 -9.41 21.71
CA TYR A 243 6.19 -8.38 21.44
C TYR A 243 6.12 -7.27 22.49
N ASN A 244 6.29 -7.60 23.77
CA ASN A 244 6.33 -6.59 24.83
C ASN A 244 7.55 -5.67 24.64
N HIS A 245 8.73 -6.24 24.37
CA HIS A 245 9.93 -5.47 24.03
C HIS A 245 9.74 -4.57 22.79
N LEU A 246 9.11 -5.08 21.73
CA LEU A 246 8.77 -4.31 20.53
C LEU A 246 7.89 -3.10 20.86
N VAL A 247 6.85 -3.27 21.69
CA VAL A 247 6.00 -2.17 22.16
C VAL A 247 6.78 -1.19 23.05
N GLU A 248 7.62 -1.68 23.96
CA GLU A 248 8.47 -0.87 24.83
C GLU A 248 9.48 -0.01 24.05
N SER A 249 10.12 -0.55 23.01
CA SER A 249 10.99 0.20 22.09
C SER A 249 10.27 1.33 21.35
N PHE A 250 9.02 1.13 20.96
CA PHE A 250 8.23 2.21 20.35
C PHE A 250 7.80 3.25 21.38
N VAL A 251 7.53 2.84 22.62
CA VAL A 251 7.14 3.71 23.75
C VAL A 251 8.32 4.55 24.27
N SER A 252 9.56 4.04 24.19
CA SER A 252 10.76 4.84 24.45
C SER A 252 11.10 5.79 23.29
N SER A 253 10.93 5.37 22.02
CA SER A 253 11.29 6.17 20.84
C SER A 253 10.66 7.57 20.85
N VAL A 254 11.53 8.59 20.88
CA VAL A 254 11.12 10.01 20.82
C VAL A 254 10.69 10.41 19.42
N ALA A 255 11.41 9.93 18.39
CA ALA A 255 11.17 10.27 17.00
C ALA A 255 9.79 9.81 16.54
N MET A 256 9.43 8.54 16.77
CA MET A 256 8.11 7.99 16.46
C MET A 256 6.99 8.76 17.15
N ARG A 257 7.13 8.98 18.47
CA ARG A 257 6.12 9.69 19.26
C ARG A 257 5.89 11.12 18.74
N ARG A 258 6.94 11.85 18.34
CA ARG A 258 6.80 13.16 17.67
C ARG A 258 6.17 13.06 16.29
N LYS A 259 6.65 12.16 15.43
CA LYS A 259 6.25 12.01 14.01
C LYS A 259 4.75 11.70 13.85
N TYR A 260 4.22 10.84 14.73
CA TYR A 260 2.85 10.32 14.62
C TYR A 260 1.86 10.89 15.64
N GLY A 261 2.20 12.03 16.27
CA GLY A 261 1.25 12.84 17.06
C GLY A 261 0.91 12.29 18.44
N TYR A 262 1.86 11.70 19.14
CA TYR A 262 1.68 11.12 20.48
C TYR A 262 1.06 12.08 21.49
N THR A 263 0.12 11.55 22.28
CA THR A 263 -0.58 12.25 23.37
C THR A 263 -0.44 11.51 24.70
N ARG A 264 -0.68 12.19 25.82
CA ARG A 264 -0.74 11.54 27.15
C ARG A 264 -1.81 10.45 27.27
N GLN A 265 -2.85 10.46 26.43
CA GLN A 265 -3.87 9.40 26.43
C GLN A 265 -3.32 8.09 25.84
N ASP A 266 -2.33 8.17 24.95
CA ASP A 266 -1.71 7.03 24.28
C ASP A 266 -0.79 6.24 25.22
N HIS A 267 -0.32 6.84 26.33
CA HIS A 267 0.43 6.13 27.37
C HIS A 267 -0.36 4.93 27.93
N ASN A 268 -1.69 5.03 27.97
CA ASN A 268 -2.58 3.97 28.44
C ASN A 268 -2.73 2.79 27.46
N ALA A 269 -2.19 2.88 26.24
CA ALA A 269 -2.15 1.77 25.27
C ALA A 269 -0.91 0.87 25.45
N SER A 270 0.11 1.32 26.18
CA SER A 270 1.32 0.54 26.47
C SER A 270 1.11 -0.64 27.46
N PRO A 271 0.40 -0.49 28.60
CA PRO A 271 0.31 -1.54 29.62
C PRO A 271 -0.74 -2.63 29.33
N LEU A 272 -1.16 -2.82 28.07
CA LEU A 272 -2.14 -3.86 27.71
C LEU A 272 -1.55 -5.25 27.97
N THR A 273 -2.23 -6.06 28.78
CA THR A 273 -1.79 -7.42 29.13
C THR A 273 -1.88 -8.37 27.93
N ALA A 274 -0.96 -9.34 27.86
CA ALA A 274 -1.00 -10.37 26.83
C ALA A 274 -2.28 -11.22 26.98
N GLY A 275 -3.04 -11.36 25.90
CA GLY A 275 -4.36 -12.00 25.88
C GLY A 275 -5.52 -11.14 26.42
N GLY A 276 -5.24 -9.95 26.95
CA GLY A 276 -6.25 -8.99 27.39
C GLY A 276 -6.90 -8.22 26.25
N ASP A 277 -8.00 -7.54 26.55
CA ASP A 277 -8.79 -6.75 25.60
C ASP A 277 -7.96 -5.63 24.96
N VAL A 278 -8.13 -5.44 23.64
CA VAL A 278 -7.51 -4.37 22.87
C VAL A 278 -8.60 -3.41 22.40
N PRO A 279 -8.58 -2.13 22.84
CA PRO A 279 -9.57 -1.14 22.42
C PRO A 279 -9.70 -1.03 20.90
N SER A 280 -10.94 -0.90 20.41
CA SER A 280 -11.21 -0.84 18.97
C SER A 280 -10.53 0.35 18.31
N TYR A 281 -9.85 0.12 17.18
CA TYR A 281 -9.12 1.15 16.46
C TYR A 281 -9.27 0.96 14.94
N PHE A 282 -9.53 2.07 14.23
CA PHE A 282 -9.69 2.10 12.77
C PHE A 282 -9.12 3.40 12.23
N ALA A 283 -8.56 3.39 11.01
CA ALA A 283 -8.02 4.59 10.36
C ALA A 283 -9.06 5.73 10.21
N ASN A 284 -10.33 5.36 9.99
CA ASN A 284 -11.45 6.30 9.82
C ASN A 284 -12.09 6.77 11.14
N VAL A 285 -11.62 6.29 12.30
CA VAL A 285 -12.07 6.74 13.62
C VAL A 285 -11.07 7.78 14.15
N SER A 286 -11.56 9.00 14.37
CA SER A 286 -10.76 10.15 14.81
C SER A 286 -10.37 10.15 16.30
N ASP A 287 -10.51 9.01 16.99
CA ASP A 287 -10.15 8.85 18.41
C ASP A 287 -8.67 8.49 18.58
N GLY A 288 -7.87 9.46 19.00
CA GLY A 288 -6.45 9.30 19.31
C GLY A 288 -5.50 9.38 18.11
N SER A 289 -4.21 9.20 18.38
CA SER A 289 -3.13 9.41 17.41
C SER A 289 -2.92 8.22 16.45
N ILE A 290 -2.24 8.48 15.33
CA ILE A 290 -1.74 7.40 14.43
C ILE A 290 -0.83 6.46 15.23
N TYR A 291 -0.01 7.03 16.11
CA TYR A 291 0.87 6.31 17.00
C TYR A 291 0.11 5.31 17.91
N ARG A 292 -1.00 5.74 18.53
CA ARG A 292 -1.88 4.87 19.33
C ARG A 292 -2.40 3.70 18.50
N ARG A 293 -2.88 3.96 17.28
CA ARG A 293 -3.37 2.90 16.38
C ARG A 293 -2.26 1.90 16.02
N LYS A 294 -1.04 2.37 15.74
CA LYS A 294 0.14 1.52 15.50
C LYS A 294 0.50 0.67 16.74
N LEU A 295 0.45 1.20 17.97
CA LEU A 295 0.65 0.40 19.19
C LEU A 295 -0.44 -0.66 19.41
N LEU A 296 -1.73 -0.28 19.28
CA LEU A 296 -2.85 -1.22 19.40
C LEU A 296 -2.79 -2.32 18.35
N SER A 297 -2.32 -2.00 17.14
CA SER A 297 -2.07 -2.95 16.05
C SER A 297 -1.09 -4.05 16.44
N MET A 298 -0.05 -3.72 17.23
CA MET A 298 0.95 -4.67 17.73
C MET A 298 0.45 -5.46 18.94
N ALA A 299 -0.29 -4.84 19.85
CA ALA A 299 -0.98 -5.55 20.94
C ALA A 299 -1.94 -6.61 20.39
N GLY A 300 -2.65 -6.31 19.29
CA GLY A 300 -3.50 -7.26 18.58
C GLY A 300 -2.72 -8.42 17.94
N LEU A 301 -1.58 -8.19 17.29
CA LEU A 301 -0.75 -9.27 16.76
C LEU A 301 -0.19 -10.17 17.88
N ARG A 302 0.30 -9.59 18.98
CA ARG A 302 0.72 -10.35 20.17
C ARG A 302 -0.39 -11.27 20.68
N ASN A 303 -1.63 -10.81 20.65
CA ASN A 303 -2.77 -11.62 21.09
C ASN A 303 -3.17 -12.70 20.07
N LEU A 304 -2.81 -12.57 18.79
CA LEU A 304 -2.97 -13.63 17.79
C LEU A 304 -1.94 -14.78 17.94
N ILE A 305 -0.77 -14.55 18.55
CA ILE A 305 0.10 -15.65 19.04
C ILE A 305 -0.67 -16.55 20.03
N ILE A 306 -1.62 -15.99 20.78
CA ILE A 306 -2.39 -16.72 21.80
C ILE A 306 -3.65 -17.34 21.21
N TYR A 307 -4.40 -16.57 20.42
CA TYR A 307 -5.76 -16.89 19.97
C TYR A 307 -5.92 -17.14 18.46
N GLY A 308 -4.92 -16.85 17.62
CA GLY A 308 -5.02 -16.95 16.16
C GLY A 308 -5.50 -18.31 15.66
N PRO A 309 -4.91 -19.45 16.10
CA PRO A 309 -5.41 -20.79 15.82
C PRO A 309 -6.89 -21.00 16.19
N THR A 310 -7.26 -20.68 17.44
CA THR A 310 -8.63 -20.86 17.95
C THR A 310 -9.65 -19.99 17.24
N ILE A 311 -9.29 -18.74 16.91
CA ILE A 311 -10.12 -17.84 16.11
C ILE A 311 -10.31 -18.44 14.71
N TYR A 312 -9.24 -18.91 14.06
CA TYR A 312 -9.33 -19.53 12.74
C TYR A 312 -10.25 -20.76 12.74
N GLU A 313 -10.09 -21.66 13.72
CA GLU A 313 -10.90 -22.86 13.85
C GLU A 313 -12.38 -22.51 14.08
N GLN A 314 -12.68 -21.57 14.98
CA GLN A 314 -14.04 -21.05 15.19
C GLN A 314 -14.61 -20.40 13.92
N LEU A 315 -13.80 -19.63 13.17
CA LEU A 315 -14.24 -19.06 11.90
C LEU A 315 -14.53 -20.14 10.86
N ARG A 316 -13.66 -21.14 10.70
CA ARG A 316 -13.84 -22.29 9.78
C ARG A 316 -15.11 -23.06 10.11
N ASP A 317 -15.35 -23.33 11.38
CA ASP A 317 -16.51 -24.10 11.83
C ASP A 317 -17.81 -23.29 11.63
N LEU A 318 -17.73 -21.94 11.73
CA LEU A 318 -18.74 -20.97 11.29
C LEU A 318 -18.68 -20.66 9.76
N GLN A 319 -17.98 -21.48 8.98
CA GLN A 319 -17.86 -21.41 7.51
C GLN A 319 -17.34 -20.06 6.98
N PHE A 320 -16.47 -19.41 7.75
CA PHE A 320 -15.97 -18.05 7.60
C PHE A 320 -17.09 -17.03 7.32
N SER A 321 -18.25 -17.14 7.98
CA SER A 321 -19.36 -16.22 7.74
C SER A 321 -19.10 -14.83 8.30
N GLY A 322 -19.12 -13.80 7.44
CA GLY A 322 -18.98 -12.40 7.85
C GLY A 322 -20.18 -11.83 8.63
N ASP A 323 -21.27 -12.60 8.78
CA ASP A 323 -22.48 -12.21 9.49
C ASP A 323 -22.24 -12.28 11.01
N LEU A 324 -22.09 -11.10 11.61
CA LEU A 324 -21.80 -10.94 13.04
C LEU A 324 -22.85 -11.57 13.97
N SER A 325 -24.08 -11.84 13.49
CA SER A 325 -25.12 -12.49 14.29
C SER A 325 -24.91 -14.00 14.51
N LYS A 326 -23.89 -14.60 13.89
CA LYS A 326 -23.50 -16.02 14.07
C LYS A 326 -22.32 -16.21 15.03
N HIS A 327 -21.70 -15.13 15.51
CA HIS A 327 -20.52 -15.16 16.39
C HIS A 327 -20.95 -14.93 17.84
N ASP A 328 -21.86 -15.76 18.34
CA ASP A 328 -22.47 -15.56 19.66
C ASP A 328 -21.42 -15.58 20.79
N GLY A 329 -21.46 -14.54 21.61
CA GLY A 329 -20.52 -14.35 22.71
C GLY A 329 -19.08 -14.13 22.23
N ASP A 330 -18.16 -14.85 22.87
CA ASP A 330 -16.71 -14.62 22.79
C ASP A 330 -16.07 -15.62 21.80
N CYS A 331 -16.58 -15.67 20.57
CA CYS A 331 -16.08 -16.55 19.50
C CYS A 331 -15.83 -15.80 18.18
N GLY A 332 -15.02 -16.40 17.29
CA GLY A 332 -14.80 -15.97 15.91
C GLY A 332 -14.46 -14.49 15.76
N LEU A 333 -15.29 -13.76 15.01
CA LEU A 333 -15.12 -12.33 14.77
C LEU A 333 -15.29 -11.47 16.04
N ASN A 334 -16.09 -11.90 17.01
CA ASN A 334 -16.28 -11.15 18.26
C ASN A 334 -15.10 -11.38 19.23
N LEU A 335 -14.60 -12.61 19.35
CA LEU A 335 -13.35 -12.90 20.04
C LEU A 335 -12.19 -12.09 19.43
N MET A 336 -12.04 -12.16 18.09
CA MET A 336 -11.01 -11.40 17.38
C MET A 336 -11.12 -9.89 17.64
N ARG A 337 -12.34 -9.34 17.59
CA ARG A 337 -12.57 -7.91 17.89
C ARG A 337 -12.16 -7.54 19.30
N ARG A 338 -12.49 -8.36 20.31
CA ARG A 338 -12.11 -8.12 21.71
C ARG A 338 -10.60 -8.18 21.90
N VAL A 339 -9.93 -9.23 21.41
CA VAL A 339 -8.50 -9.46 21.68
C VAL A 339 -7.57 -8.72 20.71
N THR A 340 -8.07 -8.12 19.63
CA THR A 340 -7.22 -7.39 18.66
C THR A 340 -7.67 -5.97 18.32
N GLY A 341 -8.84 -5.51 18.77
CA GLY A 341 -9.39 -4.19 18.46
C GLY A 341 -9.89 -4.01 17.02
N ASN A 342 -9.76 -5.04 16.17
CA ASN A 342 -10.17 -5.03 14.77
C ASN A 342 -10.57 -6.45 14.35
N VAL A 343 -10.87 -6.68 13.07
CA VAL A 343 -11.17 -8.01 12.51
C VAL A 343 -10.44 -8.22 11.17
N VAL A 344 -10.33 -9.48 10.75
CA VAL A 344 -10.00 -9.84 9.37
C VAL A 344 -11.23 -9.62 8.47
N ASP A 345 -11.00 -9.24 7.22
CA ASP A 345 -12.05 -9.07 6.23
C ASP A 345 -12.43 -10.43 5.62
N LEU A 346 -13.69 -10.84 5.78
CA LEU A 346 -14.23 -12.13 5.31
C LEU A 346 -15.06 -12.01 4.01
N ASP A 347 -14.78 -10.96 3.26
CA ASP A 347 -15.26 -10.72 1.90
C ASP A 347 -14.09 -10.25 1.02
N THR A 348 -14.20 -10.51 -0.28
CA THR A 348 -13.18 -10.17 -1.29
C THR A 348 -13.73 -9.10 -2.21
N THR A 349 -13.00 -8.00 -2.39
CA THR A 349 -13.36 -6.96 -3.37
C THR A 349 -13.25 -7.50 -4.80
N VAL A 350 -14.37 -7.52 -5.52
CA VAL A 350 -14.45 -8.01 -6.91
C VAL A 350 -14.41 -6.90 -7.96
N LEU A 351 -14.68 -5.65 -7.56
CA LEU A 351 -14.59 -4.48 -8.45
C LEU A 351 -14.32 -3.22 -7.62
N ARG A 352 -13.37 -2.38 -8.05
CA ARG A 352 -13.04 -1.09 -7.43
C ARG A 352 -13.44 0.05 -8.37
N CYS A 353 -14.67 0.55 -8.24
CA CYS A 353 -15.17 1.63 -9.10
C CYS A 353 -14.49 2.97 -8.82
N ASN A 354 -14.00 3.21 -7.60
CA ASN A 354 -13.18 4.37 -7.25
C ASN A 354 -11.76 4.36 -7.84
N ASP A 355 -11.30 3.24 -8.40
CA ASP A 355 -10.03 3.18 -9.10
C ASP A 355 -10.14 3.76 -10.53
N ARG A 356 -9.15 4.59 -10.88
CA ARG A 356 -9.07 5.24 -12.18
C ARG A 356 -8.53 4.33 -13.28
N ALA A 357 -7.69 3.34 -12.96
CA ALA A 357 -7.24 2.36 -13.95
C ALA A 357 -8.44 1.50 -14.41
N THR A 358 -9.22 0.98 -13.45
CA THR A 358 -10.51 0.30 -13.68
C THR A 358 -11.46 1.13 -14.55
N LEU A 359 -11.69 2.41 -14.21
CA LEU A 359 -12.55 3.30 -15.00
C LEU A 359 -12.02 3.50 -16.44
N ASN A 360 -10.70 3.70 -16.60
CA ASN A 360 -10.07 3.86 -17.91
C ASN A 360 -10.24 2.59 -18.77
N ALA A 361 -10.00 1.40 -18.21
CA ALA A 361 -10.13 0.13 -18.90
C ALA A 361 -11.56 -0.15 -19.36
N ILE A 362 -12.57 0.10 -18.51
CA ILE A 362 -13.98 -0.01 -18.89
C ILE A 362 -14.35 1.01 -19.96
N ASN A 363 -13.87 2.25 -19.87
CA ASN A 363 -14.12 3.26 -20.90
C ASN A 363 -13.41 2.95 -22.24
N ALA A 364 -12.29 2.24 -22.25
CA ALA A 364 -11.67 1.73 -23.47
C ALA A 364 -12.50 0.58 -24.07
N LEU A 365 -12.91 -0.39 -23.24
CA LEU A 365 -13.77 -1.50 -23.65
C LEU A 365 -15.12 -1.02 -24.22
N ASN A 366 -15.72 0.01 -23.63
CA ASN A 366 -16.98 0.57 -24.10
C ASN A 366 -16.82 1.23 -25.48
N LYS A 367 -15.77 2.04 -25.68
CA LYS A 367 -15.46 2.62 -27.00
C LYS A 367 -15.33 1.55 -28.09
N HIS A 368 -14.57 0.48 -27.83
CA HIS A 368 -14.39 -0.65 -28.76
C HIS A 368 -15.72 -1.35 -29.09
N LYS A 369 -16.70 -1.34 -28.18
CA LYS A 369 -18.03 -1.93 -28.40
C LYS A 369 -19.05 -0.97 -29.03
N GLY A 370 -18.75 0.32 -29.12
CA GLY A 370 -19.73 1.37 -29.41
C GLY A 370 -20.67 1.69 -28.22
N ASP A 371 -20.37 1.18 -27.02
CA ASP A 371 -21.12 1.45 -25.80
C ASP A 371 -20.80 2.85 -25.24
N PRO A 372 -21.75 3.54 -24.57
CA PRO A 372 -21.47 4.81 -23.89
C PRO A 372 -20.40 4.70 -22.81
N THR A 373 -19.54 5.72 -22.70
CA THR A 373 -18.52 5.82 -21.64
C THR A 373 -19.06 6.49 -20.37
N HIS A 374 -18.49 6.11 -19.23
CA HIS A 374 -18.81 6.68 -17.92
C HIS A 374 -17.96 7.92 -17.67
N SER A 375 -18.59 9.02 -17.24
CA SER A 375 -17.91 10.32 -17.03
C SER A 375 -17.00 10.36 -15.80
N ASN A 376 -17.22 9.47 -14.82
CA ASN A 376 -16.45 9.34 -13.59
C ASN A 376 -16.76 8.00 -12.88
N SER A 377 -16.01 7.71 -11.81
CA SER A 377 -16.18 6.53 -10.95
C SER A 377 -17.59 6.38 -10.40
N ASP A 378 -18.19 7.46 -9.88
CA ASP A 378 -19.56 7.49 -9.35
C ASP A 378 -20.61 7.06 -10.38
N ALA A 379 -20.46 7.48 -11.64
CA ALA A 379 -21.36 7.12 -12.73
C ALA A 379 -21.20 5.64 -13.10
N PHE A 380 -19.96 5.15 -13.13
CA PHE A 380 -19.68 3.74 -13.37
C PHE A 380 -20.22 2.85 -12.24
N GLY A 381 -19.94 3.13 -10.97
CA GLY A 381 -20.38 2.34 -9.82
C GLY A 381 -21.91 2.24 -9.68
N LYS A 382 -22.63 3.28 -10.10
CA LYS A 382 -24.11 3.31 -10.13
C LYS A 382 -24.71 2.68 -11.39
N SER A 383 -23.89 2.20 -12.32
CA SER A 383 -24.35 1.63 -13.60
C SER A 383 -24.76 0.16 -13.51
N LYS A 384 -25.65 -0.25 -14.42
CA LYS A 384 -25.99 -1.67 -14.66
C LYS A 384 -24.74 -2.49 -15.04
N GLN A 385 -23.81 -1.89 -15.79
CA GLN A 385 -22.57 -2.53 -16.22
C GLN A 385 -21.65 -2.90 -15.04
N ALA A 386 -21.48 -2.01 -14.05
CA ALA A 386 -20.69 -2.33 -12.86
C ALA A 386 -21.31 -3.46 -12.02
N ASN A 387 -22.64 -3.50 -11.93
CA ASN A 387 -23.36 -4.59 -11.27
C ASN A 387 -23.15 -5.93 -12.00
N GLU A 388 -23.21 -5.93 -13.33
CA GLU A 388 -22.97 -7.13 -14.16
C GLU A 388 -21.52 -7.62 -14.08
N ILE A 389 -20.54 -6.72 -14.11
CA ILE A 389 -19.13 -7.06 -13.90
C ILE A 389 -18.91 -7.64 -12.50
N ALA A 390 -19.44 -6.99 -11.45
CA ALA A 390 -19.29 -7.46 -10.07
C ALA A 390 -19.91 -8.85 -9.85
N VAL A 391 -21.07 -9.13 -10.43
CA VAL A 391 -21.68 -10.48 -10.40
C VAL A 391 -20.79 -11.49 -11.12
N ASN A 392 -20.36 -11.20 -12.35
CA ASN A 392 -19.55 -12.13 -13.15
C ASN A 392 -18.19 -12.43 -12.50
N CYS A 393 -17.56 -11.45 -11.85
CA CYS A 393 -16.31 -11.65 -11.10
C CYS A 393 -16.53 -12.39 -9.77
N ALA A 394 -17.70 -12.26 -9.14
CA ALA A 394 -18.00 -12.92 -7.87
C ALA A 394 -18.40 -14.39 -8.02
N LEU A 395 -19.16 -14.75 -9.05
CA LEU A 395 -19.73 -16.10 -9.20
C LEU A 395 -18.68 -17.24 -9.06
N PRO A 396 -17.50 -17.20 -9.72
CA PRO A 396 -16.48 -18.23 -9.53
C PRO A 396 -15.97 -18.31 -8.08
N LEU A 397 -15.76 -17.17 -7.42
CA LEU A 397 -15.28 -17.11 -6.03
C LEU A 397 -16.29 -17.72 -5.05
N LEU A 398 -17.59 -17.47 -5.26
CA LEU A 398 -18.67 -18.07 -4.47
C LEU A 398 -18.72 -19.59 -4.66
N GLU A 399 -18.55 -20.07 -5.90
CA GLU A 399 -18.59 -21.50 -6.22
C GLU A 399 -17.36 -22.28 -5.74
N ASP A 400 -16.15 -21.77 -5.95
CA ASP A 400 -14.92 -22.42 -5.49
C ASP A 400 -14.80 -22.39 -3.96
N PHE A 401 -15.22 -21.31 -3.29
CA PHE A 401 -15.30 -21.30 -1.82
C PHE A 401 -16.34 -22.32 -1.31
N ALA A 402 -17.53 -22.39 -1.91
CA ALA A 402 -18.55 -23.38 -1.55
C ALA A 402 -18.04 -24.82 -1.76
N LYS A 403 -17.25 -25.08 -2.81
CA LYS A 403 -16.60 -26.35 -3.10
C LYS A 403 -15.51 -26.68 -2.07
N ALA A 404 -14.63 -25.74 -1.73
CA ALA A 404 -13.59 -25.91 -0.71
C ALA A 404 -14.18 -26.19 0.68
N MET A 405 -15.21 -25.43 1.08
CA MET A 405 -15.97 -25.64 2.32
C MET A 405 -16.95 -26.83 2.28
N LYS A 406 -17.03 -27.58 1.18
CA LYS A 406 -17.90 -28.76 0.99
C LYS A 406 -19.40 -28.45 1.18
N LEU A 407 -19.83 -27.24 0.82
CA LEU A 407 -21.21 -26.76 0.86
C LEU A 407 -21.98 -27.25 -0.38
N THR A 408 -22.43 -28.50 -0.30
CA THR A 408 -23.04 -29.25 -1.41
C THR A 408 -24.51 -28.95 -1.66
N THR A 409 -25.23 -28.39 -0.68
CA THR A 409 -26.66 -28.06 -0.83
C THR A 409 -26.93 -26.57 -0.98
N GLU A 410 -27.94 -26.23 -1.77
CA GLU A 410 -28.50 -24.87 -1.89
C GLU A 410 -28.85 -24.28 -0.51
N ALA A 411 -29.42 -25.08 0.39
CA ALA A 411 -29.76 -24.65 1.75
C ALA A 411 -28.53 -24.20 2.57
N GLN A 412 -27.41 -24.92 2.47
CA GLN A 412 -26.15 -24.51 3.11
C GLN A 412 -25.59 -23.23 2.49
N ARG A 413 -25.56 -23.13 1.16
CA ARG A 413 -25.09 -21.94 0.43
C ARG A 413 -25.94 -20.71 0.77
N LYS A 414 -27.26 -20.88 0.88
CA LYS A 414 -28.20 -19.83 1.29
C LYS A 414 -28.03 -19.42 2.74
N ALA A 415 -27.83 -20.36 3.67
CA ALA A 415 -27.54 -20.07 5.07
C ALA A 415 -26.19 -19.36 5.28
N ARG A 416 -25.21 -19.60 4.41
CA ARG A 416 -23.92 -18.88 4.36
C ARG A 416 -24.01 -17.55 3.58
N CYS A 417 -25.14 -17.24 2.95
CA CYS A 417 -25.34 -16.07 2.08
C CYS A 417 -24.31 -15.97 0.95
N ILE A 418 -24.07 -17.08 0.25
CA ILE A 418 -23.18 -17.19 -0.93
C ILE A 418 -23.86 -17.85 -2.13
N ASP A 419 -25.17 -18.08 -2.09
CA ASP A 419 -25.86 -18.77 -3.18
C ASP A 419 -26.16 -17.81 -4.34
N PRO A 420 -25.85 -18.16 -5.60
CA PRO A 420 -26.16 -17.32 -6.77
C PRO A 420 -27.63 -16.89 -6.88
N SER A 421 -28.59 -17.69 -6.39
CA SER A 421 -30.02 -17.33 -6.44
C SER A 421 -30.45 -16.32 -5.36
N GLN A 422 -29.52 -15.87 -4.49
CA GLN A 422 -29.71 -14.74 -3.58
C GLN A 422 -29.15 -13.41 -4.16
N LEU A 423 -28.60 -13.41 -5.37
CA LEU A 423 -28.13 -12.18 -6.03
C LEU A 423 -29.32 -11.29 -6.40
N SER A 424 -29.22 -10.01 -6.07
CA SER A 424 -30.19 -8.97 -6.44
C SER A 424 -29.61 -8.08 -7.54
N THR A 425 -30.49 -7.55 -8.40
CA THR A 425 -30.14 -6.52 -9.40
C THR A 425 -31.12 -5.37 -9.27
N PRO A 426 -30.70 -4.16 -8.84
CA PRO A 426 -29.34 -3.81 -8.42
C PRO A 426 -28.88 -4.58 -7.17
N LEU A 427 -27.57 -4.68 -7.00
CA LEU A 427 -26.93 -5.26 -5.81
C LEU A 427 -27.21 -4.41 -4.57
N HIS A 428 -27.20 -5.04 -3.39
CA HIS A 428 -27.45 -4.34 -2.12
C HIS A 428 -26.34 -3.34 -1.80
N VAL A 429 -26.69 -2.06 -1.66
CA VAL A 429 -25.79 -0.99 -1.23
C VAL A 429 -25.77 -0.95 0.31
N ALA A 430 -24.57 -1.07 0.89
CA ALA A 430 -24.39 -1.09 2.34
C ALA A 430 -24.91 0.20 2.99
N GLN A 431 -25.82 0.04 3.93
CA GLN A 431 -26.33 1.12 4.77
C GLN A 431 -25.46 1.30 6.02
N ASN A 432 -24.83 0.22 6.48
CA ASN A 432 -23.99 0.16 7.67
C ASN A 432 -23.17 -1.16 7.72
N ASN A 433 -22.20 -1.24 8.64
CA ASN A 433 -21.30 -2.39 8.77
C ASN A 433 -21.97 -3.72 9.19
N THR A 434 -23.26 -3.75 9.54
CA THR A 434 -23.99 -5.01 9.81
C THR A 434 -24.59 -5.65 8.56
N ASP A 435 -24.55 -4.99 7.41
CA ASP A 435 -24.93 -5.58 6.12
C ASP A 435 -23.86 -6.57 5.61
N ARG A 436 -22.65 -6.48 6.18
CA ARG A 436 -21.56 -7.42 5.95
C ARG A 436 -22.01 -8.85 6.27
N GLY A 437 -21.68 -9.79 5.39
CA GLY A 437 -22.04 -11.20 5.58
C GLY A 437 -23.45 -11.60 5.16
N ARG A 438 -24.36 -10.66 4.90
CA ARG A 438 -25.80 -10.94 4.68
C ARG A 438 -26.19 -11.19 3.22
N TYR A 439 -25.39 -10.75 2.26
CA TYR A 439 -25.66 -10.81 0.82
C TYR A 439 -24.50 -11.48 0.09
N PRO A 440 -24.70 -12.28 -0.99
CA PRO A 440 -23.59 -12.93 -1.71
C PRO A 440 -22.63 -11.95 -2.36
N VAL A 441 -23.16 -10.84 -2.88
CA VAL A 441 -22.41 -9.70 -3.39
C VAL A 441 -23.09 -8.44 -2.91
N TRP A 442 -22.29 -7.46 -2.49
CA TRP A 442 -22.76 -6.18 -1.94
C TRP A 442 -21.87 -5.01 -2.37
N HIS A 443 -22.43 -3.80 -2.35
CA HIS A 443 -21.82 -2.57 -2.83
C HIS A 443 -21.48 -1.66 -1.65
N TYR A 444 -20.20 -1.41 -1.42
CA TYR A 444 -19.70 -0.49 -0.39
C TYR A 444 -19.40 0.88 -1.00
N VAL A 445 -20.13 1.89 -0.53
CA VAL A 445 -19.97 3.29 -0.93
C VAL A 445 -19.73 4.14 0.32
N ASN A 446 -18.59 4.83 0.36
CA ASN A 446 -18.18 5.74 1.43
C ASN A 446 -17.29 6.86 0.85
N ALA A 447 -16.93 7.86 1.65
CA ALA A 447 -16.11 8.99 1.21
C ALA A 447 -14.74 8.52 0.66
N GLY A 448 -14.58 8.58 -0.67
CA GLY A 448 -13.37 8.14 -1.38
C GLY A 448 -13.32 6.64 -1.74
N GLN A 449 -14.34 5.86 -1.42
CA GLN A 449 -14.38 4.42 -1.72
C GLN A 449 -15.73 3.99 -2.32
N ASP A 450 -15.69 3.40 -3.51
CA ASP A 450 -16.83 2.84 -4.24
C ASP A 450 -16.35 1.48 -4.80
N SER A 451 -16.93 0.40 -4.28
CA SER A 451 -16.39 -0.96 -4.48
C SER A 451 -17.42 -2.06 -4.23
N PHE A 452 -17.40 -3.10 -5.05
CA PHE A 452 -18.24 -4.29 -4.88
C PHE A 452 -17.44 -5.44 -4.27
N HIS A 453 -18.08 -6.20 -3.38
CA HIS A 453 -17.44 -7.27 -2.60
C HIS A 453 -18.27 -8.54 -2.65
N ALA A 454 -17.62 -9.69 -2.86
CA ALA A 454 -18.21 -11.02 -2.73
C ALA A 454 -18.05 -11.52 -1.29
N ASN A 455 -19.07 -12.16 -0.74
CA ASN A 455 -19.16 -12.59 0.66
C ASN A 455 -18.37 -13.88 0.97
N VAL A 456 -17.15 -13.97 0.46
CA VAL A 456 -16.20 -15.07 0.67
C VAL A 456 -14.82 -14.49 0.95
N PRO A 457 -14.03 -15.07 1.87
CA PRO A 457 -12.70 -14.57 2.19
C PRO A 457 -11.66 -14.93 1.11
N THR A 458 -10.70 -14.04 0.91
CA THR A 458 -9.40 -14.40 0.32
C THR A 458 -8.63 -15.25 1.34
N MET A 459 -8.48 -16.56 1.11
CA MET A 459 -7.85 -17.45 2.09
C MET A 459 -6.38 -17.07 2.38
N ALA A 460 -5.64 -16.55 1.41
CA ALA A 460 -4.30 -15.98 1.62
C ALA A 460 -4.26 -14.87 2.68
N ASP A 461 -5.30 -14.02 2.74
CA ASP A 461 -5.39 -12.96 3.73
C ASP A 461 -5.83 -13.49 5.10
N VAL A 462 -6.68 -14.52 5.16
CA VAL A 462 -7.13 -15.11 6.44
C VAL A 462 -6.02 -15.95 7.07
N ASN A 463 -5.40 -16.84 6.30
CA ASN A 463 -4.20 -17.60 6.70
C ASN A 463 -3.07 -16.62 7.06
N GLY A 464 -2.88 -15.58 6.24
CA GLY A 464 -1.92 -14.51 6.46
C GLY A 464 -2.14 -13.76 7.77
N ALA A 465 -3.28 -13.10 7.93
CA ALA A 465 -3.57 -12.23 9.08
C ALA A 465 -3.65 -12.95 10.43
N LEU A 466 -4.26 -14.15 10.47
CA LEU A 466 -4.49 -14.86 11.73
C LEU A 466 -3.31 -15.72 12.18
N LEU A 467 -2.57 -16.32 11.23
CA LEU A 467 -1.56 -17.34 11.53
C LEU A 467 -0.14 -16.87 11.24
N LYS A 468 0.10 -16.20 10.11
CA LYS A 468 1.47 -15.83 9.67
C LYS A 468 1.92 -14.46 10.16
N ALA A 469 1.07 -13.43 10.05
CA ALA A 469 1.34 -12.06 10.44
C ALA A 469 1.96 -11.90 11.85
N PRO A 470 1.44 -12.55 12.92
CA PRO A 470 2.03 -12.40 14.25
C PRO A 470 3.41 -13.08 14.38
N VAL A 471 3.72 -14.07 13.55
CA VAL A 471 4.99 -14.81 13.55
C VAL A 471 6.03 -14.09 12.69
N HIS A 472 5.65 -13.67 11.48
CA HIS A 472 6.48 -12.92 10.54
C HIS A 472 6.89 -11.54 11.07
N CYS A 473 5.97 -10.82 11.74
CA CYS A 473 6.27 -9.53 12.36
C CYS A 473 7.35 -9.66 13.45
N LEU A 474 7.29 -10.73 14.26
CA LEU A 474 8.36 -11.06 15.21
C LEU A 474 9.66 -11.51 14.53
N ARG A 475 9.59 -12.25 13.41
CA ARG A 475 10.79 -12.66 12.66
C ARG A 475 11.58 -11.44 12.21
N CYS A 476 10.93 -10.46 11.57
CA CYS A 476 11.60 -9.22 11.17
C CYS A 476 12.16 -8.44 12.36
N TRP A 477 11.41 -8.34 13.47
CA TRP A 477 11.88 -7.67 14.68
C TRP A 477 13.14 -8.32 15.27
N LEU A 478 13.15 -9.64 15.41
CA LEU A 478 14.30 -10.37 15.95
C LEU A 478 15.47 -10.43 14.96
N GLN A 479 15.23 -10.47 13.65
CA GLN A 479 16.28 -10.32 12.63
C GLN A 479 16.98 -8.96 12.74
N ILE A 480 16.22 -7.87 12.89
CA ILE A 480 16.80 -6.53 13.09
C ILE A 480 17.72 -6.49 14.32
N HIS A 481 17.28 -7.09 15.43
CA HIS A 481 18.08 -7.18 16.66
C HIS A 481 19.24 -8.18 16.62
N ALA A 482 19.22 -9.18 15.73
CA ALA A 482 20.32 -10.12 15.53
C ALA A 482 21.41 -9.57 14.60
N LEU A 483 21.03 -8.75 13.62
CA LEU A 483 21.92 -8.24 12.57
C LEU A 483 22.51 -6.86 12.88
N PHE A 484 21.79 -5.99 13.60
CA PHE A 484 22.17 -4.58 13.77
C PHE A 484 22.39 -4.21 15.24
N SER A 485 23.26 -3.22 15.47
CA SER A 485 23.52 -2.63 16.78
C SER A 485 23.76 -1.11 16.67
N GLY A 486 23.75 -0.40 17.80
CA GLY A 486 24.03 1.04 17.85
C GLY A 486 23.02 1.88 17.06
N GLU A 487 23.54 2.85 16.30
CA GLU A 487 22.74 3.83 15.54
C GLU A 487 21.97 3.20 14.37
N GLU A 488 22.56 2.22 13.67
CA GLU A 488 21.89 1.51 12.58
C GLU A 488 20.70 0.68 13.10
N LEU A 489 20.81 0.08 14.30
CA LEU A 489 19.68 -0.60 14.95
C LEU A 489 18.53 0.38 15.22
N ALA A 490 18.82 1.58 15.75
CA ALA A 490 17.80 2.59 16.01
C ALA A 490 17.08 3.00 14.71
N LYS A 491 17.82 3.20 13.62
CA LYS A 491 17.27 3.48 12.29
C LYS A 491 16.40 2.33 11.76
N ARG A 492 16.81 1.06 11.91
CA ARG A 492 16.00 -0.08 11.42
C ARG A 492 14.74 -0.32 12.26
N VAL A 493 14.78 0.03 13.55
CA VAL A 493 13.58 0.10 14.39
C VAL A 493 12.61 1.20 13.89
N GLU A 494 13.11 2.32 13.35
CA GLU A 494 12.27 3.33 12.68
C GLU A 494 11.72 2.85 11.32
N ASP A 495 12.55 2.26 10.46
CA ASP A 495 12.12 1.69 9.17
C ASP A 495 11.03 0.61 9.36
N PHE A 496 11.19 -0.24 10.38
CA PHE A 496 10.19 -1.26 10.76
C PHE A 496 8.87 -0.61 11.21
N PHE A 497 8.93 0.43 12.04
CA PHE A 497 7.72 1.13 12.49
C PHE A 497 7.01 1.88 11.36
N GLU A 498 7.74 2.40 10.37
CA GLU A 498 7.13 3.02 9.19
C GLU A 498 6.40 1.98 8.34
N HIS A 499 7.13 0.93 7.92
CA HIS A 499 6.71 0.06 6.81
C HIS A 499 6.04 -1.25 7.26
N CYS A 500 6.49 -1.88 8.36
CA CYS A 500 5.91 -3.14 8.86
C CYS A 500 4.68 -2.88 9.76
N VAL A 501 4.74 -1.83 10.58
CA VAL A 501 3.71 -1.49 11.57
C VAL A 501 2.67 -0.54 10.97
N VAL A 502 1.73 -1.05 10.17
CA VAL A 502 0.64 -0.24 9.59
C VAL A 502 -0.62 -0.19 10.47
N ASP A 503 -1.38 0.92 10.38
CA ASP A 503 -2.67 1.12 11.07
C ASP A 503 -3.89 0.78 10.18
N SER A 504 -3.71 -0.20 9.29
CA SER A 504 -4.72 -0.72 8.36
C SER A 504 -5.62 -1.80 8.98
N CYS A 505 -6.58 -2.33 8.20
CA CYS A 505 -7.28 -3.58 8.49
C CYS A 505 -6.29 -4.76 8.50
N PHE A 506 -6.73 -5.93 8.99
CA PHE A 506 -5.83 -7.06 9.17
C PHE A 506 -5.26 -7.64 7.86
N ASN A 507 -6.03 -7.59 6.75
CA ASN A 507 -5.57 -8.03 5.43
C ASN A 507 -4.41 -7.13 4.94
N GLY A 508 -4.60 -5.81 4.94
CA GLY A 508 -3.55 -4.84 4.57
C GLY A 508 -2.35 -4.87 5.52
N LYS A 509 -2.58 -5.15 6.81
CA LYS A 509 -1.52 -5.34 7.81
C LYS A 509 -0.66 -6.56 7.52
N TRP A 510 -1.27 -7.70 7.17
CA TRP A 510 -0.55 -8.88 6.73
C TRP A 510 0.31 -8.58 5.51
N LYS A 511 -0.23 -7.92 4.49
CA LYS A 511 0.52 -7.61 3.26
C LYS A 511 1.72 -6.68 3.50
N ALA A 512 1.60 -5.66 4.35
CA ALA A 512 2.73 -4.82 4.74
C ALA A 512 3.83 -5.60 5.50
N ILE A 513 3.44 -6.55 6.36
CA ILE A 513 4.39 -7.45 7.04
C ILE A 513 5.05 -8.40 6.04
N GLU A 514 4.29 -8.99 5.12
CA GLU A 514 4.76 -9.90 4.08
C GLU A 514 5.75 -9.19 3.13
N GLU A 515 5.44 -7.99 2.66
CA GLU A 515 6.35 -7.14 1.87
C GLU A 515 7.65 -6.81 2.63
N TYR A 516 7.55 -6.42 3.90
CA TYR A 516 8.71 -6.12 4.73
C TYR A 516 9.58 -7.37 4.99
N VAL A 517 8.99 -8.57 5.14
CA VAL A 517 9.73 -9.85 5.20
C VAL A 517 10.51 -10.08 3.90
N HIS A 518 9.90 -9.89 2.73
CA HIS A 518 10.60 -10.08 1.45
C HIS A 518 11.75 -9.07 1.28
N LYS A 519 11.56 -7.81 1.70
CA LYS A 519 12.63 -6.80 1.75
C LYS A 519 13.78 -7.22 2.68
N MET A 520 13.46 -7.61 3.92
CA MET A 520 14.45 -8.10 4.91
C MET A 520 15.15 -9.40 4.50
N ALA A 521 14.51 -10.25 3.68
CA ALA A 521 15.12 -11.48 3.19
C ALA A 521 16.21 -11.22 2.14
N LYS A 522 16.00 -10.21 1.28
CA LYS A 522 16.97 -9.71 0.30
C LYS A 522 18.05 -8.82 0.93
N GLU A 523 17.75 -8.15 2.04
CA GLU A 523 18.73 -7.28 2.69
C GLU A 523 19.96 -8.06 3.21
N GLY A 524 21.14 -7.47 3.00
CA GLY A 524 22.44 -8.03 3.34
C GLY A 524 22.91 -9.10 2.36
N THR A 525 22.11 -9.45 1.34
CA THR A 525 22.55 -10.39 0.31
C THR A 525 23.64 -9.81 -0.57
N ILE A 526 24.43 -10.67 -1.22
CA ILE A 526 25.49 -10.27 -2.15
C ILE A 526 24.97 -9.26 -3.19
N VAL A 527 23.81 -9.54 -3.79
CA VAL A 527 23.14 -8.68 -4.79
C VAL A 527 22.72 -7.32 -4.20
N ASP A 528 22.08 -7.31 -3.02
CA ASP A 528 21.70 -6.07 -2.34
C ASP A 528 22.94 -5.23 -1.93
N VAL A 529 24.02 -5.87 -1.50
CA VAL A 529 25.28 -5.18 -1.18
C VAL A 529 25.96 -4.62 -2.44
N LEU A 530 25.91 -5.33 -3.57
CA LEU A 530 26.39 -4.83 -4.87
C LEU A 530 25.54 -3.63 -5.33
N GLN A 531 24.21 -3.78 -5.40
CA GLN A 531 23.29 -2.70 -5.78
C GLN A 531 23.47 -1.46 -4.88
N ARG A 532 23.48 -1.61 -3.55
CA ARG A 532 23.71 -0.49 -2.62
C ARG A 532 25.10 0.12 -2.75
N THR A 533 26.11 -0.64 -3.19
CA THR A 533 27.46 -0.12 -3.43
C THR A 533 27.51 0.69 -4.72
N GLN A 534 26.96 0.18 -5.83
CA GLN A 534 26.87 0.90 -7.10
C GLN A 534 26.06 2.20 -6.93
N MET A 535 24.90 2.15 -6.25
CA MET A 535 24.09 3.34 -5.92
C MET A 535 24.85 4.39 -5.09
N LYS A 536 25.59 3.95 -4.07
CA LYS A 536 26.42 4.83 -3.22
C LYS A 536 27.59 5.46 -4.01
N HIS A 537 28.05 4.81 -5.06
CA HIS A 537 29.19 5.21 -5.89
C HIS A 537 28.77 5.63 -7.32
N GLN A 538 27.54 6.14 -7.51
CA GLN A 538 27.00 6.62 -8.80
C GLN A 538 27.88 7.65 -9.53
N SER A 539 28.77 8.36 -8.83
CA SER A 539 29.76 9.26 -9.45
C SER A 539 30.90 8.54 -10.19
N VAL A 540 30.93 7.20 -10.14
CA VAL A 540 31.86 6.31 -10.86
C VAL A 540 31.14 5.65 -12.04
N PHE A 541 29.91 5.18 -11.80
CA PHE A 541 29.04 4.51 -12.78
C PHE A 541 28.22 5.53 -13.59
N THR A 542 28.91 6.33 -14.41
CA THR A 542 28.30 7.31 -15.32
C THR A 542 27.91 6.69 -16.66
N ALA A 543 27.09 7.37 -17.47
CA ALA A 543 26.81 6.94 -18.85
C ALA A 543 28.12 6.75 -19.65
N ASP A 544 29.02 7.75 -19.61
CA ASP A 544 30.36 7.69 -20.22
C ASP A 544 31.23 6.51 -19.75
N PHE A 545 30.95 5.91 -18.58
CA PHE A 545 31.66 4.73 -18.08
C PHE A 545 31.12 3.46 -18.74
N PHE A 546 29.79 3.31 -18.82
CA PHE A 546 29.15 2.17 -19.50
C PHE A 546 29.37 2.21 -21.03
N ASP A 547 29.28 3.40 -21.65
CA ASP A 547 29.57 3.63 -23.08
C ASP A 547 31.06 3.37 -23.45
N ALA A 548 31.94 3.25 -22.44
CA ALA A 548 33.37 2.97 -22.60
C ALA A 548 33.79 1.56 -22.13
N ASP A 549 32.85 0.74 -21.66
CA ASP A 549 33.13 -0.65 -21.29
C ASP A 549 33.17 -1.56 -22.55
N ASN A 550 33.58 -2.82 -22.39
CA ASN A 550 33.53 -3.82 -23.45
C ASN A 550 32.22 -4.64 -23.41
N ASP A 551 31.96 -5.38 -24.47
CA ASP A 551 30.79 -6.29 -24.58
C ASP A 551 30.75 -7.40 -23.49
N GLU A 552 31.83 -7.56 -22.71
CA GLU A 552 31.97 -8.52 -21.60
C GLU A 552 31.87 -7.86 -20.20
N GLN A 553 31.60 -6.54 -20.15
CA GLN A 553 31.45 -5.67 -18.96
C GLN A 553 32.61 -5.75 -17.95
N ASP A 554 33.84 -5.91 -18.46
CA ASP A 554 35.02 -6.12 -17.61
C ASP A 554 35.39 -4.91 -16.74
N ASN A 555 35.15 -3.67 -17.20
CA ASN A 555 35.49 -2.48 -16.42
C ASN A 555 34.49 -2.28 -15.28
N GLU A 556 33.19 -2.52 -15.50
CA GLU A 556 32.19 -2.56 -14.45
C GLU A 556 32.53 -3.64 -13.40
N VAL A 557 32.83 -4.86 -13.84
CA VAL A 557 33.21 -5.96 -12.94
C VAL A 557 34.47 -5.61 -12.13
N ALA A 558 35.50 -5.05 -12.77
CA ALA A 558 36.76 -4.70 -12.11
C ALA A 558 36.60 -3.57 -11.08
N GLU A 559 35.83 -2.53 -11.40
CA GLU A 559 35.60 -1.39 -10.52
C GLU A 559 34.65 -1.75 -9.36
N MET A 560 33.59 -2.53 -9.62
CA MET A 560 32.73 -3.06 -8.56
C MET A 560 33.49 -3.99 -7.61
N LEU A 561 34.29 -4.93 -8.13
CA LEU A 561 35.13 -5.81 -7.31
C LEU A 561 36.16 -5.03 -6.46
N LYS A 562 36.65 -3.89 -6.97
CA LYS A 562 37.52 -2.96 -6.23
C LYS A 562 36.77 -2.23 -5.10
N LEU A 563 35.48 -1.92 -5.28
CA LEU A 563 34.64 -1.29 -4.25
C LEU A 563 34.17 -2.29 -3.16
N VAL A 564 33.93 -3.56 -3.49
CA VAL A 564 33.44 -4.58 -2.54
C VAL A 564 34.51 -5.54 -1.98
N ARG A 565 35.79 -5.33 -2.28
CA ARG A 565 36.89 -6.16 -1.76
C ARG A 565 36.91 -6.19 -0.23
N GLY A 566 36.94 -7.38 0.38
CA GLY A 566 36.87 -7.56 1.83
C GLY A 566 35.47 -7.35 2.44
N VAL A 567 34.43 -7.09 1.62
CA VAL A 567 33.06 -6.96 2.11
C VAL A 567 32.43 -8.34 2.24
N MET A 568 31.93 -8.63 3.44
CA MET A 568 31.17 -9.84 3.74
C MET A 568 29.69 -9.61 3.48
N ALA A 569 29.06 -10.51 2.72
CA ALA A 569 27.64 -10.48 2.42
C ALA A 569 27.02 -11.89 2.52
N LYS A 570 25.68 -11.94 2.57
CA LYS A 570 24.90 -13.16 2.68
C LYS A 570 24.64 -13.76 1.30
N GLU A 571 24.94 -15.03 1.12
CA GLU A 571 24.46 -15.79 -0.05
C GLU A 571 22.95 -16.04 0.10
N ALA A 572 22.16 -15.67 -0.91
CA ALA A 572 20.70 -15.61 -0.85
C ALA A 572 20.08 -17.00 -0.60
N LYS A 573 20.61 -18.03 -1.26
CA LYS A 573 20.07 -19.41 -1.20
C LYS A 573 20.46 -20.18 0.07
N THR A 574 21.67 -19.97 0.59
CA THR A 574 22.18 -20.72 1.75
C THR A 574 22.11 -19.94 3.06
N GLY A 575 22.00 -18.61 2.99
CA GLY A 575 22.07 -17.72 4.16
C GLY A 575 23.48 -17.56 4.74
N VAL A 576 24.51 -18.14 4.13
CA VAL A 576 25.89 -18.12 4.64
C VAL A 576 26.53 -16.75 4.36
N MET A 577 27.17 -16.18 5.39
CA MET A 577 28.01 -14.99 5.24
C MET A 577 29.37 -15.36 4.66
N ARG A 578 29.72 -14.80 3.50
CA ARG A 578 31.03 -14.98 2.85
C ARG A 578 31.52 -13.68 2.21
N GLU A 579 32.79 -13.62 1.80
CA GLU A 579 33.31 -12.50 1.02
C GLU A 579 32.68 -12.51 -0.39
N ILE A 580 32.44 -11.32 -0.95
CA ILE A 580 31.99 -11.16 -2.34
C ILE A 580 33.17 -11.42 -3.29
N THR A 581 32.96 -12.30 -4.26
CA THR A 581 33.98 -12.73 -5.23
C THR A 581 33.75 -12.12 -6.61
N GLU A 582 34.77 -12.16 -7.47
CA GLU A 582 34.67 -11.74 -8.88
C GLU A 582 33.56 -12.48 -9.65
N ALA A 583 33.35 -13.77 -9.34
CA ALA A 583 32.30 -14.56 -9.97
C ALA A 583 30.89 -14.07 -9.58
N ASP A 584 30.71 -13.58 -8.35
CA ASP A 584 29.45 -13.01 -7.91
C ASP A 584 29.19 -11.66 -8.59
N VAL A 585 30.22 -10.81 -8.69
CA VAL A 585 30.15 -9.51 -9.38
C VAL A 585 29.78 -9.74 -10.85
N ARG A 586 30.47 -10.63 -11.56
CA ARG A 586 30.21 -10.90 -12.99
C ARG A 586 28.85 -11.54 -13.22
N ALA A 587 28.36 -12.39 -12.32
CA ALA A 587 27.00 -12.93 -12.40
C ALA A 587 25.93 -11.81 -12.26
N TRP A 588 26.12 -10.90 -11.29
CA TRP A 588 25.20 -9.79 -11.05
C TRP A 588 25.24 -8.69 -12.12
N VAL A 589 26.41 -8.43 -12.71
CA VAL A 589 26.56 -7.48 -13.83
C VAL A 589 25.85 -7.98 -15.09
N ALA A 590 25.92 -9.29 -15.37
CA ALA A 590 25.26 -9.92 -16.51
C ALA A 590 23.73 -10.09 -16.33
N ASP A 591 23.26 -10.24 -15.08
CA ASP A 591 21.84 -10.24 -14.72
C ASP A 591 21.63 -9.62 -13.32
N PRO A 592 21.25 -8.33 -13.23
CA PRO A 592 21.00 -7.66 -11.95
C PRO A 592 19.83 -8.22 -11.12
N ALA A 593 19.03 -9.14 -11.68
CA ALA A 593 17.96 -9.87 -11.00
C ALA A 593 18.37 -11.30 -10.56
N VAL A 594 19.60 -11.74 -10.84
CA VAL A 594 20.10 -13.07 -10.48
C VAL A 594 20.03 -13.29 -8.97
N GLU A 595 19.60 -14.48 -8.54
CA GLU A 595 19.79 -14.90 -7.15
C GLU A 595 21.17 -15.55 -7.02
N ILE A 596 22.02 -15.03 -6.13
CA ILE A 596 23.33 -15.58 -5.76
C ILE A 596 23.19 -16.32 -4.43
#